data_AF-A0A0B1TBT2-F1
#
_entry.id   AF-A0A0B1TBT2-F1
#
_cell.length_a   1.000
_cell.length_b   1.000
_cell.length_c   1.000
_cell.angle_alpha   90.00
_cell.angle_beta   90.00
_cell.angle_gamma   90.00
#
_symmetry.space_group_name_H-M   'P 1'
#
loop_
_entity.id
_entity.type
_entity.pdbx_description
1 polymer ?
#
loop_
_entity_poly.entity_id
_entity_poly.type
_entity_poly.pdbx_seq_one_letter_code
_entity_poly.pdbx_strand_id
1 'polypeptide(L)'
;MHLNNGEVVVKDKDWGKSHDENNVLDGLIEFFSGRGIDSNVTSQVLAKLDLVRKWFATQKSFQFYASSLLFVYENDPSLPVNVKIVMIVADYLEIKRLN
;
A
#
# COMPACT_ATOMS: atom_id res chain seq x y z
N MET A 1 2.90 -10.64 -5.94
CA MET A 1 4.22 -10.15 -6.35
C MET A 1 4.35 -10.40 -7.83
N HIS A 2 4.83 -9.41 -8.58
CA HIS A 2 5.08 -9.56 -10.00
C HIS A 2 6.22 -10.53 -10.24
N LEU A 3 6.02 -11.43 -11.20
CA LEU A 3 7.02 -12.39 -11.64
C LEU A 3 7.40 -12.10 -13.08
N ASN A 4 8.70 -12.06 -13.36
CA ASN A 4 9.25 -12.03 -14.71
C ASN A 4 10.16 -13.24 -14.87
N ASN A 5 9.82 -14.16 -15.77
CA ASN A 5 10.55 -15.43 -15.97
C ASN A 5 10.75 -16.26 -14.68
N GLY A 6 9.81 -16.19 -13.74
CA GLY A 6 9.88 -16.90 -12.46
C GLY A 6 10.63 -16.16 -11.35
N GLU A 7 11.21 -14.99 -11.64
CA GLU A 7 11.89 -14.16 -10.64
C GLU A 7 10.99 -13.01 -10.17
N VAL A 8 11.10 -12.67 -8.88
CA VAL A 8 10.35 -11.55 -8.30
C VAL A 8 10.87 -10.23 -8.87
N VAL A 9 9.98 -9.44 -9.45
CA VAL A 9 10.29 -8.09 -9.89
C VAL A 9 10.36 -7.17 -8.67
N VAL A 10 11.54 -6.59 -8.44
CA VAL A 10 11.78 -5.62 -7.37
C VAL A 10 11.95 -4.24 -7.98
N LYS A 11 11.18 -3.27 -7.49
CA LYS A 11 11.33 -1.85 -7.83
C LYS A 11 11.94 -1.14 -6.62
N ASP A 12 12.95 -0.34 -6.87
CA ASP A 12 13.66 0.37 -5.81
C ASP A 12 13.07 1.76 -5.55
N LYS A 13 13.74 2.49 -4.65
CA LYS A 13 13.35 3.86 -4.27
C LYS A 13 13.42 4.85 -5.44
N ASP A 14 14.28 4.62 -6.43
CA ASP A 14 14.47 5.59 -7.51
C ASP A 14 13.38 5.41 -8.56
N TRP A 15 12.89 4.18 -8.78
CA TRP A 15 11.60 3.95 -9.44
C TRP A 15 10.43 4.61 -8.68
N GLY A 16 10.41 4.54 -7.35
CA GLY A 16 9.37 5.22 -6.57
C GLY A 16 9.38 6.75 -6.76
N LYS A 17 10.57 7.37 -6.76
CA LYS A 17 10.73 8.82 -6.96
C LYS A 17 10.43 9.31 -8.36
N SER A 18 10.40 8.43 -9.37
CA SER A 18 10.00 8.82 -10.71
C SER A 18 8.49 9.03 -10.83
N HIS A 19 7.72 8.72 -9.78
CA HIS A 19 6.29 8.91 -9.75
C HIS A 19 5.90 10.17 -8.97
N ASP A 20 5.00 10.97 -9.54
CA ASP A 20 4.44 12.21 -9.01
C ASP A 20 2.90 12.17 -9.05
N GLU A 21 2.24 13.27 -8.69
CA GLU A 21 0.77 13.37 -8.67
C GLU A 21 0.09 13.10 -10.03
N ASN A 22 0.83 13.19 -11.14
CA ASN A 22 0.29 13.01 -12.49
C ASN A 22 0.39 11.55 -12.96
N ASN A 23 1.35 10.78 -12.46
CA ASN A 23 1.62 9.42 -12.93
C ASN A 23 1.60 8.34 -11.82
N VAL A 24 1.39 8.71 -10.56
CA VAL A 24 1.31 7.74 -9.44
C VAL A 24 0.25 6.67 -9.66
N LEU A 25 -0.82 7.00 -10.39
CA LEU A 25 -1.85 6.04 -10.77
C LEU A 25 -1.28 4.90 -11.62
N ASP A 26 -0.35 5.18 -12.53
CA ASP A 26 0.26 4.16 -13.39
C ASP A 26 1.08 3.18 -12.57
N GLY A 27 1.86 3.68 -11.60
CA GLY A 27 2.61 2.84 -10.67
C GLY A 27 1.71 1.97 -9.78
N LEU A 28 0.56 2.49 -9.35
CA LEU A 28 -0.43 1.72 -8.60
C LEU A 28 -1.13 0.67 -9.47
N ILE A 29 -1.46 1.00 -10.73
CA ILE A 29 -2.01 0.06 -11.70
C ILE A 29 -1.01 -1.07 -11.95
N GLU A 30 0.27 -0.73 -12.20
CA GLU A 30 1.35 -1.71 -12.30
C GLU A 30 1.34 -2.60 -11.04
N PHE A 31 1.42 -2.02 -9.84
CA PHE A 31 1.45 -2.77 -8.59
C PHE A 31 0.26 -3.73 -8.41
N PHE A 32 -0.99 -3.30 -8.67
CA PHE A 32 -2.19 -4.12 -8.47
C PHE A 32 -2.48 -5.09 -9.61
N SER A 33 -1.83 -4.94 -10.76
CA SER A 33 -1.98 -5.86 -11.90
C SER A 33 -1.30 -7.22 -11.73
N GLY A 34 -0.58 -7.47 -10.63
CA GLY A 34 0.19 -8.70 -10.43
C GLY A 34 -0.65 -9.98 -10.42
N ARG A 35 -1.93 -9.87 -10.07
CA ARG A 35 -2.93 -10.95 -10.11
C ARG A 35 -3.74 -10.97 -11.43
N GLY A 36 -3.46 -10.05 -12.35
CA GLY A 36 -4.30 -9.75 -13.52
C GLY A 36 -5.35 -8.68 -13.21
N ILE A 37 -6.40 -8.60 -14.05
CA ILE A 37 -7.51 -7.67 -13.87
C ILE A 37 -8.48 -8.25 -12.84
N ASP A 38 -8.25 -7.97 -11.54
CA ASP A 38 -9.12 -8.40 -10.44
C ASP A 38 -9.59 -7.18 -9.61
N SER A 39 -10.81 -6.72 -9.90
CA SER A 39 -11.42 -5.57 -9.21
C SER A 39 -11.69 -5.82 -7.72
N ASN A 40 -11.66 -7.07 -7.26
CA ASN A 40 -11.86 -7.40 -5.84
C ASN A 40 -10.66 -6.94 -5.01
N VAL A 41 -9.44 -7.01 -5.55
CA VAL A 41 -8.22 -6.53 -4.86
C VAL A 41 -8.37 -5.04 -4.58
N THR A 42 -8.65 -4.25 -5.62
CA THR A 42 -8.83 -2.80 -5.51
C THR A 42 -10.00 -2.44 -4.58
N SER A 43 -11.12 -3.17 -4.66
CA SER A 43 -12.28 -2.95 -3.80
C SER A 43 -11.93 -3.18 -2.32
N GLN A 44 -11.22 -4.26 -2.00
CA GLN A 44 -10.78 -4.54 -0.62
C GLN A 44 -9.75 -3.52 -0.13
N VAL A 45 -8.83 -3.07 -1.00
CA VAL A 45 -7.86 -2.01 -0.70
C VAL A 45 -8.58 -0.72 -0.33
N LEU A 46 -9.54 -0.27 -1.16
CA LEU A 46 -10.32 0.95 -0.90
C LEU A 46 -11.11 0.85 0.41
N ALA A 47 -11.74 -0.29 0.67
CA ALA A 47 -12.46 -0.51 1.93
C ALA A 47 -11.54 -0.40 3.16
N LYS A 48 -10.34 -0.98 3.09
CA LYS A 48 -9.34 -0.91 4.19
C LYS A 48 -8.73 0.48 4.33
N LEU A 49 -8.47 1.18 3.22
CA LEU A 49 -7.99 2.57 3.25
C LEU A 49 -9.03 3.50 3.87
N ASP A 50 -10.32 3.28 3.62
CA ASP A 50 -11.38 4.07 4.26
C ASP A 50 -11.40 3.86 5.79
N LEU A 51 -11.12 2.65 6.27
CA LEU A 51 -10.96 2.39 7.71
C LEU A 51 -9.74 3.13 8.29
N VAL A 52 -8.61 3.12 7.60
CA VAL A 52 -7.41 3.88 8.00
C VAL A 52 -7.73 5.37 8.05
N ARG A 53 -8.36 5.92 7.00
CA ARG A 53 -8.80 7.32 6.93
C ARG A 53 -9.72 7.69 8.09
N LYS A 54 -10.73 6.86 8.38
CA LYS A 54 -11.66 7.06 9.51
C LYS A 54 -10.93 7.07 10.85
N TRP A 55 -9.98 6.16 11.05
CA TRP A 55 -9.17 6.13 12.28
C TRP A 55 -8.35 7.41 12.45
N PHE A 56 -7.68 7.88 11.39
CA PHE A 56 -6.95 9.16 11.42
C PHE A 56 -7.85 10.37 11.66
N ALA A 57 -9.09 10.34 11.17
CA ALA A 57 -10.04 11.43 11.40
C ALA A 57 -10.48 11.53 12.87
N THR A 58 -10.65 10.38 13.55
CA THR A 58 -11.16 10.31 14.92
C THR A 58 -10.07 10.40 15.99
N GLN A 59 -8.89 9.82 15.75
CA GLN A 59 -7.79 9.88 16.70
C GLN A 59 -7.21 11.29 16.76
N LYS A 60 -6.87 11.75 17.97
CA LYS A 60 -6.19 13.03 18.24
C LYS A 60 -4.96 12.88 19.12
N SER A 61 -4.54 11.64 19.35
CA SER A 61 -3.48 11.32 20.32
C SER A 61 -2.12 11.19 19.67
N PHE A 62 -2.04 11.07 18.34
CA PHE A 62 -0.78 10.80 17.66
C PHE A 62 -0.66 11.59 16.36
N GLN A 63 0.54 12.07 16.07
CA GLN A 63 0.95 12.54 14.76
C GLN A 63 1.99 11.56 14.20
N PHE A 64 1.80 11.17 12.94
CA PHE A 64 2.67 10.23 12.25
C PHE A 64 3.41 11.00 11.15
N TYR A 65 4.72 11.04 11.24
CA TYR A 65 5.62 11.62 10.25
C TYR A 65 6.40 10.51 9.57
N ALA A 66 6.77 10.67 8.30
CA ALA A 66 7.55 9.69 7.53
C ALA A 66 7.08 8.21 7.62
N SER A 67 5.83 8.00 8.04
CA SER A 67 5.19 6.69 8.12
C SER A 67 4.78 6.22 6.74
N SER A 68 4.85 4.92 6.50
CA SER A 68 4.40 4.30 5.26
C SER A 68 3.21 3.38 5.50
N LEU A 69 2.37 3.23 4.47
CA LEU A 69 1.40 2.15 4.40
C LEU A 69 2.01 1.02 3.55
N LEU A 70 2.11 -0.16 4.14
CA LEU A 70 2.53 -1.38 3.45
C LEU A 70 1.29 -2.12 2.95
N PHE A 71 1.21 -2.29 1.63
CA PHE A 71 0.18 -3.06 0.95
C PHE A 71 0.70 -4.45 0.63
N VAL A 72 -0.05 -5.49 1.01
CA VAL A 72 0.24 -6.89 0.67
C VAL A 72 -1.04 -7.55 0.21
N TYR A 73 -0.98 -8.31 -0.87
CA TYR A 73 -2.13 -9.06 -1.36
C TYR A 73 -1.72 -10.40 -1.97
N GLU A 74 -2.66 -11.37 -1.95
CA GLU A 74 -2.49 -12.67 -2.60
C GLU A 74 -2.51 -12.53 -4.12
N ASN A 75 -1.45 -13.00 -4.78
CA ASN A 75 -1.21 -12.82 -6.21
C ASN A 75 -1.68 -14.00 -7.07
N ASP A 76 -1.85 -15.18 -6.48
CA ASP A 76 -2.28 -16.38 -7.20
C ASP A 76 -3.80 -16.31 -7.46
N PRO A 77 -4.24 -16.17 -8.73
CA PRO A 77 -5.67 -16.06 -9.07
C PRO A 77 -6.52 -17.26 -8.61
N SER A 78 -5.90 -18.42 -8.35
CA SER A 78 -6.58 -19.62 -7.86
C SER A 78 -6.91 -19.57 -6.36
N LEU A 79 -6.24 -18.70 -5.59
CA LEU A 79 -6.46 -18.52 -4.16
C LEU A 79 -7.41 -17.35 -3.88
N PRO A 80 -8.14 -17.31 -2.76
CA PRO A 80 -9.00 -16.17 -2.43
C PRO A 80 -8.22 -14.86 -2.29
N VAL A 81 -8.84 -13.74 -2.68
CA VAL A 81 -8.25 -12.41 -2.48
C VAL A 81 -8.08 -12.13 -0.99
N ASN A 82 -6.84 -11.84 -0.59
CA ASN A 82 -6.49 -11.51 0.78
C ASN A 82 -5.62 -10.25 0.81
N VAL A 83 -6.23 -9.10 1.09
CA VAL A 83 -5.52 -7.82 1.19
C VAL A 83 -5.19 -7.49 2.66
N LYS A 84 -3.95 -7.09 2.92
CA LYS A 84 -3.50 -6.50 4.18
C LYS A 84 -2.90 -5.12 3.90
N ILE A 85 -3.31 -4.15 4.73
CA ILE A 85 -2.72 -2.82 4.78
C ILE A 85 -2.28 -2.62 6.22
N VAL A 86 -0.99 -2.36 6.41
CA VAL A 86 -0.43 -2.09 7.74
C VAL A 86 0.38 -0.81 7.69
N MET A 87 0.30 -0.03 8.77
CA MET A 87 1.15 1.14 8.93
C MET A 87 2.49 0.72 9.50
N ILE A 88 3.57 1.17 8.87
CA ILE A 88 4.94 0.97 9.32
C ILE A 88 5.63 2.32 9.50
N VAL A 89 6.57 2.38 10.42
CA VAL A 89 7.31 3.59 10.76
C VAL A 89 8.76 3.19 10.88
N ALA A 90 9.66 3.99 10.28
CA ALA A 90 11.08 3.66 10.26
C ALA A 90 11.74 3.91 11.63
N ASP A 91 11.25 4.92 12.36
CA ASP A 91 11.78 5.28 13.67
C ASP A 91 10.63 5.67 14.64
N TYR A 92 10.75 5.30 15.90
CA TYR A 92 9.80 5.64 16.97
C TYR A 92 9.71 7.15 17.21
N LEU A 93 10.76 7.91 16.87
CA LEU A 93 10.78 9.37 16.97
C LEU A 93 9.79 10.06 16.03
N GLU A 94 9.26 9.32 15.05
CA GLU A 94 8.35 9.85 14.03
C GLU A 94 6.87 9.71 14.41
N ILE A 95 6.55 9.05 15.54
CA ILE A 95 5.22 9.05 16.15
C ILE A 95 5.23 9.96 17.37
N LYS A 96 4.61 11.14 17.24
CA LYS A 96 4.50 12.08 18.36
C LYS A 96 3.17 11.91 19.05
N ARG A 97 3.19 11.63 20.36
CA ARG A 97 2.00 11.68 21.20
C ARG A 97 1.60 13.14 21.44
N LEU A 98 0.34 13.46 21.20
CA LEU A 98 -0.25 14.75 21.52
C LEU A 98 -0.69 14.72 22.99
N ASN A 99 -0.28 15.75 23.74
CA ASN A 99 -0.63 15.96 25.15
C ASN A 99 -2.08 16.41 25.30
#